data_AF-A0A087VKI6-F1
#
_entry.id   AF-A0A087VKI6-F1
#
_cell.length_a   1.000
_cell.length_b   1.000
_cell.length_c   1.000
_cell.angle_alpha   90.00
_cell.angle_beta   90.00
_cell.angle_gamma   90.00
#
_symmetry.space_group_name_H-M   'P 1'
#
loop_
_entity.id
_entity.type
_entity.pdbx_description
1 polymer ?
#
loop_
_entity_poly.entity_id
_entity_poly.type
_entity_poly.pdbx_seq_one_letter_code
_entity_poly.pdbx_strand_id
1 'polypeptide(L)' 'RSQRLEEEQQTALAALSRQLEDITDVEELTKLLRAAGEYEERKLIRAAIRKLRAEEIEAATLAGNAQSSR' A
#
# COMPACT_ATOMS: atom_id res chain seq x y z
N ARG A 1 24.17 -11.30 -17.55
CA ARG A 1 22.81 -11.92 -17.52
C ARG A 1 22.07 -11.57 -16.23
N SER A 2 22.77 -11.43 -15.09
CA SER A 2 22.27 -10.96 -13.80
C SER A 2 21.68 -9.54 -13.82
N GLN A 3 22.40 -8.56 -14.41
CA GLN A 3 21.95 -7.14 -14.42
C GLN A 3 20.57 -6.93 -15.05
N ARG A 4 20.26 -7.60 -16.16
CA ARG A 4 18.95 -7.45 -16.82
C ARG A 4 17.79 -7.97 -15.96
N LEU A 5 18.00 -9.07 -15.23
CA LEU A 5 16.98 -9.62 -14.34
C LEU A 5 16.72 -8.70 -13.15
N GLU A 6 17.77 -8.09 -12.61
CA GLU A 6 17.66 -7.09 -11.54
C GLU A 6 16.93 -5.83 -12.02
N GLU A 7 17.23 -5.33 -13.23
CA GLU A 7 16.52 -4.19 -13.84
C GLU A 7 15.04 -4.49 -14.11
N GLU A 8 14.73 -5.67 -14.63
CA GLU A 8 13.36 -6.13 -14.86
C GLU A 8 12.58 -6.22 -13.53
N GLN A 9 13.22 -6.78 -12.49
CA GLN A 9 12.62 -6.86 -11.16
C GLN A 9 12.38 -5.48 -10.54
N GLN A 10 13.35 -4.57 -10.66
CA GLN A 10 13.22 -3.20 -10.16
C GLN A 10 12.09 -2.45 -10.89
N THR A 11 11.97 -2.67 -12.20
CA THR A 11 10.90 -2.07 -13.02
C THR A 11 9.53 -2.62 -12.61
N ALA A 12 9.43 -3.93 -12.37
CA ALA A 12 8.19 -4.55 -11.88
C ALA A 12 7.78 -4.01 -10.51
N LEU A 13 8.73 -3.87 -9.57
CA LEU A 13 8.47 -3.30 -8.25
C LEU A 13 8.06 -1.83 -8.32
N ALA A 14 8.66 -1.04 -9.21
CA ALA A 14 8.28 0.35 -9.42
C ALA A 14 6.85 0.47 -10.01
N ALA A 15 6.50 -0.38 -10.97
CA ALA A 15 5.16 -0.43 -11.54
C ALA A 15 4.12 -0.83 -10.48
N LEU A 16 4.43 -1.85 -9.67
CA LEU A 16 3.57 -2.25 -8.55
C LEU A 16 3.40 -1.11 -7.55
N SER A 17 4.47 -0.43 -7.16
CA SER A 17 4.39 0.71 -6.23
C SER A 17 3.42 1.79 -6.72
N ARG A 18 3.47 2.12 -8.01
CA ARG A 18 2.56 3.11 -8.60
C ARG A 18 1.11 2.62 -8.59
N GLN A 19 0.87 1.34 -8.92
CA GLN A 19 -0.47 0.76 -8.85
C GLN A 19 -1.04 0.78 -7.43
N LEU A 20 -0.21 0.55 -6.41
CA LEU A 20 -0.65 0.57 -5.01
C LEU A 20 -0.99 1.98 -4.51
N GLU A 21 -0.44 3.03 -5.12
CA GLU A 21 -0.80 4.42 -4.79
C GLU A 21 -2.22 4.77 -5.25
N ASP A 22 -2.71 4.14 -6.31
CA ASP A 22 -4.06 4.36 -6.85
C ASP A 22 -5.14 3.56 -6.09
N ILE A 23 -4.75 2.57 -5.29
CA ILE A 23 -5.68 1.73 -4.52
C ILE A 23 -5.93 2.36 -3.16
N THR A 24 -7.18 2.76 -2.92
CA THR A 24 -7.64 3.34 -1.64
C THR A 24 -8.45 2.36 -0.80
N ASP A 25 -8.56 1.09 -1.19
CA ASP A 25 -9.29 0.06 -0.46
C ASP A 25 -8.34 -0.97 0.19
N VAL A 26 -8.43 -1.08 1.51
CA VAL A 26 -7.67 -2.05 2.29
C VAL A 26 -8.02 -3.50 1.94
N GLU A 27 -9.27 -3.80 1.58
CA GLU A 27 -9.66 -5.16 1.21
C GLU A 27 -9.01 -5.58 -0.11
N GLU A 28 -9.01 -4.68 -1.10
CA GLU A 28 -8.30 -4.87 -2.37
C GLU A 28 -6.79 -5.09 -2.15
N LEU A 29 -6.12 -4.24 -1.37
CA LEU A 29 -4.72 -4.44 -1.01
C LEU A 29 -4.48 -5.77 -0.27
N THR A 30 -5.43 -6.20 0.56
CA THR A 30 -5.34 -7.49 1.27
C THR A 30 -5.45 -8.68 0.30
N LYS A 31 -6.27 -8.57 -0.75
CA LYS A 31 -6.34 -9.58 -1.81
C LYS A 31 -5.01 -9.66 -2.57
N LEU A 32 -4.43 -8.52 -2.94
CA LEU A 32 -3.10 -8.46 -3.56
C LEU A 32 -2.02 -9.07 -2.67
N LEU A 33 -2.05 -8.79 -1.36
CA LEU A 33 -1.08 -9.34 -0.40
C LEU A 33 -1.11 -10.87 -0.36
N ARG A 34 -2.30 -11.47 -0.47
CA ARG A 34 -2.47 -12.94 -0.49
C ARG A 34 -2.00 -13.55 -1.81
N ALA A 35 -2.10 -12.81 -2.91
CA ALA A 35 -1.66 -13.24 -4.23
C ALA A 35 -0.14 -13.07 -4.44
N ALA A 36 0.51 -12.15 -3.74
CA ALA A 36 1.93 -11.82 -3.91
C ALA A 36 2.86 -12.96 -3.47
N GLY A 37 3.63 -13.48 -4.44
CA GLY A 37 4.59 -14.57 -4.25
C GLY A 37 5.92 -14.10 -3.68
N GLU A 38 6.33 -12.87 -3.98
CA GLU A 38 7.65 -12.35 -3.61
C GLU A 38 7.63 -11.50 -2.33
N TYR A 39 8.75 -11.51 -1.60
CA TYR A 39 8.86 -10.77 -0.34
C TYR A 39 8.79 -9.25 -0.57
N GLU A 40 9.49 -8.72 -1.57
CA GLU A 40 9.52 -7.29 -1.85
C GLU A 40 8.14 -6.76 -2.29
N GLU A 41 7.39 -7.54 -3.08
CA GLU A 41 6.00 -7.21 -3.43
C GLU A 41 5.12 -7.13 -2.17
N ARG A 42 5.16 -8.16 -1.31
CA ARG A 42 4.41 -8.16 -0.05
C ARG A 42 4.78 -6.99 0.86
N LYS A 43 6.05 -6.57 0.86
CA LYS A 43 6.53 -5.44 1.66
C LYS A 43 5.94 -4.12 1.15
N LEU A 44 5.90 -3.90 -0.16
CA LEU A 44 5.26 -2.72 -0.77
C LEU A 44 3.75 -2.70 -0.46
N ILE A 45 3.06 -3.82 -0.64
CA ILE A 45 1.62 -3.93 -0.38
C ILE A 45 1.31 -3.65 1.11
N ARG A 46 2.07 -4.22 2.05
CA ARG A 46 1.90 -3.92 3.48
C ARG A 46 2.18 -2.47 3.83
N ALA A 47 3.09 -1.79 3.14
CA ALA A 47 3.34 -0.37 3.34
C ALA A 47 2.12 0.45 2.93
N ALA A 48 1.52 0.16 1.78
CA ALA A 48 0.29 0.80 1.31
C ALA A 48 -0.88 0.58 2.29
N ILE A 49 -1.11 -0.65 2.77
CA ILE A 49 -2.16 -0.95 3.75
C ILE A 49 -1.98 -0.13 5.04
N ARG A 50 -0.74 -0.08 5.56
CA ARG A 50 -0.45 0.68 6.78
C ARG A 50 -0.72 2.17 6.59
N LYS A 51 -0.35 2.73 5.43
CA LYS A 51 -0.61 4.12 5.09
C LYS A 51 -2.11 4.42 5.09
N LEU A 52 -2.92 3.66 4.35
CA LEU A 52 -4.37 3.85 4.31
C LEU A 52 -5.02 3.74 5.69
N ARG A 53 -4.63 2.74 6.50
CA ARG A 53 -5.15 2.60 7.86
C ARG A 53 -4.78 3.77 8.77
N ALA A 54 -3.58 4.32 8.62
CA ALA A 54 -3.17 5.50 9.38
C ALA A 54 -4.03 6.72 8.99
N GLU A 55 -4.24 6.93 7.69
CA GLU A 55 -5.08 8.01 7.16
C GLU A 55 -6.55 7.87 7.61
N GLU A 56 -7.11 6.66 7.63
CA GLU A 56 -8.46 6.38 8.17
C GLU A 56 -8.57 6.76 9.66
N ILE A 57 -7.56 6.41 10.45
CA ILE A 57 -7.52 6.73 11.89
C ILE A 57 -7.39 8.24 12.09
N GLU A 58 -6.47 8.89 11.38
CA GLU A 58 -6.30 10.34 11.44
C GLU A 58 -7.60 11.07 11.06
N ALA A 59 -8.26 10.67 9.97
CA ALA A 59 -9.55 11.23 9.58
C ALA A 59 -10.63 11.02 10.65
N ALA A 60 -10.71 9.82 11.24
CA ALA A 60 -11.66 9.52 12.30
C ALA A 60 -11.40 10.34 13.58
N THR A 61 -10.14 10.51 13.97
CA THR A 61 -9.77 11.33 15.14
C THR A 61 -10.09 12.81 14.93
N LEU A 62 -9.83 13.34 13.73
CA LEU A 62 -10.18 14.72 13.38
C LEU A 62 -11.70 14.93 13.40
N ALA A 63 -12.47 13.99 12.86
CA ALA A 63 -13.94 14.04 12.88
C ALA A 63 -14.50 13.99 14.32
N GLY A 64 -13.95 13.11 15.17
CA GLY A 64 -14.34 13.02 16.59
C GLY A 64 -14.07 14.31 17.37
N ASN A 65 -12.91 14.94 17.13
CA ASN A 65 -12.55 16.22 17.76
C ASN A 65 -13.47 17.38 17.32
N ALA A 66 -13.89 17.39 16.05
CA ALA A 66 -14.82 18.39 15.52
C ALA A 66 -16.25 18.25 16.08
N GLN A 67 -16.66 17.04 16.48
CA GLN A 67 -17.96 16.81 17.13
C GLN A 67 -17.96 17.16 18.62
N SER A 68 -16.82 17.03 19.30
CA SER A 68 -16.70 17.39 20.73
C SER A 68 -16.58 18.90 20.99
N SER A 69 -16.39 19.71 19.95
CA SER A 69 -16.20 21.16 20.03
C SER A 69 -17.41 21.99 19.58
N ARG A 70 -18.57 21.34 19.34
CA ARG A 70 -19.88 21.98 19.12
C ARG A 70 -20.78 21.79 20.34
#